data_AF-A0A8C2YC86-F1
#
_entry.id   AF-A0A8C2YC86-F1
#
_cell.length_a   1.000
_cell.length_b   1.000
_cell.length_c   1.000
_cell.angle_alpha   90.00
_cell.angle_beta   90.00
_cell.angle_gamma   90.00
#
_symmetry.space_group_name_H-M   'P 1'
#
loop_
_entity.id
_entity.type
_entity.pdbx_description
1 polymer ?
#
loop_
_entity_poly.entity_id
_entity_poly.type
_entity_poly.pdbx_seq_one_letter_code
_entity_poly.pdbx_strand_id
1 'polypeptide(L)'
;MHGLPIACIHGCQAILDSGTSMLAGPGISISHIHNKMGATRSPSGLVSTCSSVLPDITFIIAGTQFPLPPHSAPHPPCRRRWCTHPHPS
;
A
#
# COMPACT_ATOMS: atom_id res chain seq x y z
N MET A 1 18.11 8.58 -3.62
CA MET A 1 17.15 9.05 -4.63
C MET A 1 15.79 9.13 -3.95
N HIS A 2 15.25 10.34 -3.76
CA HIS A 2 13.97 10.51 -3.05
C HIS A 2 12.83 10.15 -4.02
N GLY A 3 12.04 9.13 -3.68
CA GLY A 3 10.80 8.82 -4.41
C GLY A 3 9.81 9.98 -4.32
N LEU A 4 8.72 9.92 -5.10
CA LEU A 4 7.67 10.93 -5.08
C LEU A 4 6.85 10.82 -3.78
N PRO A 5 6.67 11.91 -3.00
CA PRO A 5 5.77 11.90 -1.85
C PRO A 5 4.33 11.74 -2.33
N ILE A 6 3.69 10.61 -2.01
CA ILE A 6 2.30 10.31 -2.40
C ILE A 6 1.30 10.41 -1.23
N ALA A 7 1.82 10.49 0.01
CA ALA A 7 1.06 10.63 1.25
C ALA A 7 1.92 11.36 2.31
N CYS A 8 1.27 11.87 3.36
CA CYS A 8 1.91 12.49 4.53
C CYS A 8 2.93 13.62 4.19
N ILE A 9 2.61 14.47 3.20
CA ILE A 9 3.49 15.54 2.72
C ILE A 9 3.88 16.56 3.79
N HIS A 10 3.02 16.77 4.80
CA HIS A 10 3.24 17.67 5.93
C HIS A 10 3.57 16.90 7.22
N GLY A 11 3.90 15.61 7.12
CA GLY A 11 3.97 14.70 8.25
C GLY A 11 2.61 14.14 8.66
N CYS A 12 2.63 13.02 9.38
CA CYS A 12 1.45 12.35 9.92
C CYS A 12 1.86 11.44 11.08
N GLN A 13 0.88 10.97 11.84
CA GLN A 13 1.09 9.92 12.83
C GLN A 13 1.03 8.55 12.16
N ALA A 14 1.80 7.61 12.71
CA ALA A 14 1.77 6.21 12.35
C ALA A 14 1.69 5.36 13.62
N ILE A 15 0.99 4.22 13.56
CA ILE A 15 0.87 3.25 14.64
C ILE A 15 1.48 1.94 14.16
N LEU A 16 2.38 1.37 14.96
CA LEU A 16 2.90 0.02 14.74
C LEU A 16 1.98 -0.97 15.45
N ASP A 17 1.09 -1.59 14.69
CA ASP A 17 0.07 -2.49 15.21
C ASP A 17 0.28 -3.92 14.71
N SER A 18 0.80 -4.80 15.57
CA SER A 18 0.97 -6.22 15.28
C SER A 18 -0.36 -6.98 15.16
N GLY A 19 -1.47 -6.40 15.60
CA GLY A 19 -2.82 -6.96 15.47
C GLY A 19 -3.45 -6.74 14.10
N THR A 20 -2.87 -5.86 13.27
CA THR A 20 -3.40 -5.54 11.94
C THR A 20 -2.56 -6.22 10.85
N SER A 21 -3.20 -7.03 10.00
CA SER A 21 -2.53 -7.75 8.91
C SER A 21 -2.22 -6.89 7.67
N MET A 22 -2.67 -5.64 7.65
CA MET A 22 -2.68 -4.78 6.47
C MET A 22 -2.20 -3.35 6.75
N LEU A 23 -1.73 -2.66 5.71
CA LEU A 23 -1.51 -1.21 5.80
C LEU A 23 -2.86 -0.48 5.81
N ALA A 24 -3.08 0.34 6.83
CA ALA A 24 -4.24 1.22 6.96
C ALA A 24 -3.80 2.69 7.04
N GLY A 25 -4.67 3.59 6.59
CA GLY A 25 -4.42 5.03 6.61
C GLY A 25 -5.59 5.82 6.04
N PRO A 26 -5.47 7.16 5.93
CA PRO A 26 -6.50 8.00 5.35
C PRO A 26 -6.91 7.53 3.95
N GLY A 27 -8.22 7.48 3.67
CA GLY A 27 -8.75 6.91 2.42
C GLY A 27 -8.16 7.52 1.14
N ILE A 28 -7.87 8.83 1.15
CA ILE A 28 -7.23 9.52 0.03
C ILE A 28 -5.80 9.00 -0.19
N SER A 29 -5.00 8.89 0.88
CA SER A 29 -3.62 8.37 0.81
C SER A 29 -3.59 6.93 0.30
N ILE A 30 -4.48 6.08 0.83
CA ILE A 30 -4.60 4.68 0.42
C ILE A 30 -5.03 4.59 -1.06
N SER A 31 -5.95 5.45 -1.50
CA SER A 31 -6.38 5.50 -2.91
C SER A 31 -5.25 5.93 -3.86
N HIS A 32 -4.41 6.90 -3.46
CA HIS A 32 -3.24 7.29 -4.24
C HIS A 32 -2.22 6.15 -4.37
N ILE A 33 -1.96 5.43 -3.27
CA ILE A 33 -1.09 4.25 -3.28
C ILE A 33 -1.63 3.20 -4.24
N HIS A 34 -2.91 2.86 -4.15
CA HIS A 34 -3.57 1.90 -5.04
C HIS A 34 -3.50 2.30 -6.52
N ASN A 35 -3.77 3.57 -6.83
CA ASN A 35 -3.67 4.09 -8.20
C ASN A 35 -2.25 3.99 -8.74
N LYS A 36 -1.22 4.30 -7.93
CA LYS A 36 0.18 4.17 -8.33
C LYS A 36 0.62 2.71 -8.54
N MET A 37 0.01 1.78 -7.83
CA MET A 37 0.24 0.34 -8.00
C MET A 37 -0.57 -0.28 -9.15
N GLY A 38 -1.39 0.50 -9.86
CA GLY A 38 -2.27 -0.02 -10.91
C GLY A 38 -3.35 -0.97 -10.38
N ALA A 39 -3.73 -0.82 -9.11
CA ALA A 39 -4.77 -1.65 -8.51
C ALA A 39 -6.15 -1.22 -9.04
N THR A 40 -6.96 -2.21 -9.40
CA THR A 40 -8.32 -2.03 -9.90
C THR A 40 -9.33 -2.64 -8.93
N ARG A 41 -10.53 -2.08 -8.90
CA ARG A 41 -11.60 -2.56 -8.04
C ARG A 41 -12.28 -3.76 -8.69
N SER A 42 -12.29 -4.89 -8.00
CA SER A 42 -13.03 -6.09 -8.38
C SER A 42 -14.18 -6.34 -7.39
N PRO A 43 -15.15 -7.20 -7.72
CA PRO A 43 -16.17 -7.66 -6.76
C PRO A 43 -15.57 -8.32 -5.51
N SER A 44 -14.33 -8.81 -5.59
CA SER A 44 -13.61 -9.47 -4.50
C SER A 44 -12.68 -8.56 -3.69
N GLY A 45 -12.68 -7.25 -3.97
CA GLY A 45 -11.77 -6.26 -3.38
C GLY A 45 -10.82 -5.65 -4.41
N LEU A 46 -9.76 -4.97 -3.96
CA LEU A 46 -8.74 -4.42 -4.85
C LEU A 46 -7.78 -5.50 -5.35
N VAL A 47 -7.52 -5.48 -6.66
CA VAL A 47 -6.67 -6.46 -7.35
C VAL A 47 -5.70 -5.72 -8.28
N SER A 48 -4.43 -6.09 -8.26
CA SER A 48 -3.42 -5.65 -9.24
C SER A 48 -3.04 -6.81 -10.17
N THR A 49 -2.63 -6.49 -11.39
CA THR A 49 -2.12 -7.50 -12.34
C THR A 49 -0.76 -8.04 -11.87
N CYS A 50 -0.57 -9.36 -11.87
CA CYS A 50 0.69 -10.00 -11.44
C CYS A 50 1.87 -9.73 -12.38
N SER A 51 1.62 -9.18 -13.57
CA SER A 51 2.60 -8.87 -14.60
C SER A 51 3.21 -7.47 -14.49
N SER A 52 2.65 -6.60 -13.63
CA SER A 52 3.18 -5.24 -13.44
C SER A 52 4.29 -5.25 -12.40
N VAL A 53 5.46 -4.74 -12.78
CA VAL A 53 6.52 -4.35 -11.84
C VAL A 53 5.90 -3.32 -10.89
N LEU A 54 5.74 -3.70 -9.62
CA LEU A 54 5.21 -2.81 -8.60
C LEU A 54 6.33 -1.86 -8.14
N PRO A 55 6.06 -0.56 -7.92
CA PRO A 55 7.06 0.34 -7.39
C PRO A 55 7.38 0.02 -5.93
N ASP A 56 8.61 0.32 -5.50
CA ASP A 56 8.97 0.35 -4.08
C ASP A 56 8.12 1.39 -3.33
N ILE A 57 7.62 1.04 -2.15
CA ILE A 57 7.00 1.99 -1.23
C ILE A 57 7.96 2.22 -0.07
N THR A 58 8.43 3.45 0.11
CA THR A 58 9.32 3.80 1.23
C THR A 58 8.56 4.59 2.27
N PHE A 59 8.53 4.08 3.50
CA PHE A 59 8.04 4.82 4.65
C PHE A 59 9.19 5.63 5.26
N ILE A 60 8.96 6.91 5.54
CA ILE A 60 9.90 7.74 6.27
C ILE A 60 9.34 7.94 7.67
N ILE A 61 9.95 7.31 8.67
CA ILE A 61 9.53 7.38 10.07
C ILE A 61 10.65 8.05 10.84
N ALA A 62 10.37 9.20 11.46
CA ALA A 62 11.36 10.00 12.19
C ALA A 62 12.65 10.26 11.39
N GLY A 63 12.51 10.53 10.08
CA GLY A 63 13.64 10.77 9.17
C GLY A 63 14.37 9.51 8.67
N THR A 64 14.04 8.33 9.18
CA THR A 64 14.63 7.05 8.77
C THR A 64 13.79 6.40 7.67
N GLN A 65 14.44 5.86 6.64
CA GLN A 65 13.80 5.21 5.50
C GLN A 65 13.60 3.72 5.75
N PHE A 66 12.38 3.25 5.54
CA PHE A 66 11.96 1.85 5.59
C PHE A 66 11.38 1.46 4.23
N PRO A 67 12.22 1.01 3.27
CA PRO A 67 11.74 0.56 1.98
C PRO A 67 11.00 -0.77 2.11
N LEU A 68 9.80 -0.83 1.53
CA LEU A 68 9.05 -2.06 1.29
C LEU A 68 9.20 -2.41 -0.19
N PRO A 69 10.13 -3.33 -0.52
CA PRO A 69 10.25 -3.79 -1.89
C PRO A 69 8.97 -4.50 -2.31
N PRO A 70 8.60 -4.45 -3.60
CA PRO A 70 7.55 -5.29 -4.13
C PRO A 70 7.96 -6.73 -3.88
N HIS A 71 7.21 -7.45 -3.03
CA HIS A 71 7.47 -8.87 -2.81
C HIS A 71 7.09 -9.67 -4.07
N SER A 72 7.97 -9.68 -5.06
CA SER A 72 7.95 -10.57 -6.22
C SER A 72 8.74 -11.84 -5.88
N ALA A 73 8.18 -12.68 -5.02
CA ALA A 73 8.43 -14.11 -5.18
C ALA A 73 7.41 -14.62 -6.23
N PRO A 74 7.81 -15.39 -7.24
CA PRO A 74 6.90 -16.01 -8.20
C PRO A 74 6.15 -17.13 -7.48
N HIS A 75 5.15 -16.78 -6.69
CA HIS A 75 4.24 -17.74 -6.06
C HIS A 75 2.89 -17.67 -6.77
N PRO A 76 2.52 -18.68 -7.56
CA PRO A 76 1.16 -18.80 -8.07
C PRO A 76 0.25 -19.28 -6.92
N PRO A 77 -0.97 -18.74 -6.75
CA PRO A 77 -1.56 -17.56 -7.39
C PRO A 77 -1.32 -16.30 -6.53
N CYS A 78 -0.94 -15.19 -7.16
CA CYS A 78 -0.92 -13.88 -6.52
C CYS A 78 -2.36 -13.43 -6.16
N ARG A 79 -2.90 -13.94 -5.05
CA ARG A 79 -4.04 -13.36 -4.33
C ARG A 79 -3.50 -12.45 -3.24
N ARG A 80 -2.95 -11.30 -3.61
CA ARG A 80 -2.72 -10.23 -2.61
C ARG A 80 -4.03 -9.47 -2.47
N ARG A 81 -4.79 -9.85 -1.45
CA ARG A 81 -5.98 -9.12 -1.02
C ARG A 81 -5.51 -7.83 -0.35
N TRP A 82 -5.53 -6.73 -1.07
CA TRP A 82 -5.63 -5.41 -0.44
C TRP A 82 -7.12 -5.19 -0.17
N CYS A 83 -7.64 -5.80 0.90
CA CYS A 83 -9.00 -5.55 1.38
C CYS A 83 -9.06 -4.21 2.11
N THR A 84 -9.62 -3.18 1.48
CA THR A 84 -10.17 -2.07 2.24
C THR A 84 -11.40 -2.58 2.97
N HIS A 85 -11.40 -2.58 4.31
CA HIS A 85 -12.66 -2.69 5.05
C HIS A 85 -13.45 -1.40 4.77
N PRO A 86 -14.64 -1.45 4.16
CA PRO A 86 -15.54 -0.31 4.25
C PRO A 86 -15.94 -0.22 5.73
N HIS A 87 -15.63 0.91 6.36
CA HIS A 87 -16.23 1.24 7.64
C HIS A 87 -17.75 1.36 7.40
N PRO A 88 -18.61 0.52 8.02
CA PRO A 88 -20.03 0.77 7.97
C PRO A 88 -20.32 2.04 8.77
N SER A 89 -21.35 2.77 8.34
CA SER A 89 -21.83 3.98 9.01
C SER A 89 -22.36 3.67 10.41
#